data_AF-A0A2P2CCV5-F1
#
_entry.id   AF-A0A2P2CCV5-F1
#
_cell.length_a   1.000
_cell.length_b   1.000
_cell.length_c   1.000
_cell.angle_alpha   90.00
_cell.angle_beta   90.00
_cell.angle_gamma   90.00
#
_symmetry.space_group_name_H-M   'P 1'
#
loop_
_entity.id
_entity.type
_entity.pdbx_description
1 polymer ?
#
loop_
_entity_poly.entity_id
_entity_poly.type
_entity_poly.pdbx_seq_one_letter_code
_entity_poly.pdbx_strand_id
1 'polypeptide(L)'
;MSVYRFAWGLGAALATGWAAASVLAAGTWFGVLAVSLLLASGGGLLAHTFCEDRPDQWRWTVRATLWTWAGAAVCGGLTSAWPRGGALLALVLVLTCPFVLGWARVLMLRAMMRSSKGPLEALGRRQLLRRWQWTTIEVQRSTTPLERRLALVEQRRMMLDELERRDPLHFDDWVVSAVPDRAPSVRRHQT
;
A
#
# COMPACT_ATOMS: atom_id res chain seq x y z
N MET A 1 5.50 17.74 10.24
CA MET A 1 4.88 16.53 10.85
C MET A 1 5.22 15.20 10.16
N SER A 2 5.21 15.10 8.81
CA SER A 2 5.47 13.82 8.11
C SER A 2 6.88 13.25 8.30
N VAL A 3 7.91 14.10 8.40
CA VAL A 3 9.32 13.68 8.63
C VAL A 3 9.49 13.09 10.03
N TYR A 4 8.89 13.72 11.04
CA TYR A 4 8.90 13.24 12.42
C TYR A 4 8.25 11.85 12.54
N ARG A 5 7.09 11.65 11.90
CA ARG A 5 6.38 10.37 11.89
C ARG A 5 7.15 9.27 11.17
N PHE A 6 7.81 9.61 10.06
CA PHE A 6 8.67 8.67 9.35
C PHE A 6 9.88 8.26 10.19
N ALA A 7 10.55 9.23 10.84
CA ALA A 7 11.67 8.97 11.73
C ALA A 7 11.25 8.09 12.92
N TRP A 8 10.06 8.34 13.49
CA TRP A 8 9.53 7.54 14.60
C TRP A 8 9.15 6.12 14.17
N GLY A 9 8.50 5.96 13.01
CA GLY A 9 8.17 4.63 12.46
C GLY A 9 9.41 3.82 12.08
N LEU A 10 10.43 4.48 11.53
CA LEU A 10 11.73 3.87 11.23
C LEU A 10 12.44 3.44 12.52
N GLY A 11 12.46 4.31 13.54
CA GLY A 11 13.03 4.01 14.85
C GLY A 11 12.33 2.85 15.55
N ALA A 12 11.00 2.82 15.52
CA ALA A 12 10.21 1.70 16.03
C ALA A 12 10.55 0.41 15.28
N ALA A 13 10.53 0.41 13.94
CA ALA A 13 10.86 -0.78 13.15
C ALA A 13 12.28 -1.32 13.43
N LEU A 14 13.27 -0.43 13.57
CA LEU A 14 14.64 -0.81 13.91
C LEU A 14 14.75 -1.38 15.33
N ALA A 15 14.07 -0.76 16.32
CA ALA A 15 14.04 -1.26 17.69
C ALA A 15 13.35 -2.62 17.79
N THR A 16 12.21 -2.79 17.11
CA THR A 16 11.48 -4.08 17.04
C THR A 16 12.32 -5.15 16.34
N GLY A 17 13.00 -4.80 15.25
CA GLY A 17 13.89 -5.71 14.52
C GLY A 17 15.10 -6.14 15.35
N TRP A 18 15.73 -5.21 16.07
CA TRP A 18 16.84 -5.50 16.98
C TRP A 18 16.42 -6.40 18.14
N ALA A 19 15.28 -6.10 18.77
CA ALA A 19 14.70 -6.92 19.83
C ALA A 19 14.36 -8.34 19.33
N ALA A 20 13.82 -8.46 18.12
CA ALA A 20 13.53 -9.77 17.54
C ALA A 20 14.80 -10.58 17.24
N ALA A 21 15.85 -9.95 16.71
CA ALA A 21 17.11 -10.60 16.41
C ALA A 21 17.85 -11.09 17.68
N SER A 22 17.89 -10.26 18.72
CA SER A 22 18.51 -10.61 20.01
C SER A 22 17.77 -11.74 20.72
N VAL A 23 16.45 -11.77 20.59
CA VAL A 23 15.60 -12.83 21.16
C VAL A 23 15.73 -14.16 20.39
N LEU A 24 15.84 -14.12 19.05
CA LEU A 24 16.13 -15.31 18.24
C LEU A 24 17.51 -15.88 18.52
N ALA A 25 18.51 -15.03 18.78
CA ALA A 25 19.86 -15.45 19.15
C ALA A 25 19.90 -16.20 20.51
N ALA A 26 18.94 -15.92 21.40
CA ALA A 26 18.86 -16.58 22.71
C ALA A 26 18.25 -18.00 22.64
N GLY A 27 17.65 -18.41 21.51
CA GLY A 27 17.19 -19.78 21.29
C GLY A 27 16.07 -20.28 22.20
N THR A 28 15.39 -19.40 22.94
CA THR A 28 14.32 -19.78 23.88
C THR A 28 12.93 -19.72 23.22
N TRP A 29 12.04 -20.63 23.60
CA TRP A 29 10.66 -20.67 23.13
C TRP A 29 9.86 -19.40 23.51
N PHE A 30 10.16 -18.83 24.68
CA PHE A 30 9.66 -17.51 25.10
C PHE A 30 10.02 -16.41 24.11
N GLY A 31 11.15 -16.57 23.42
CA GLY A 31 11.59 -15.62 22.44
C GLY A 31 10.70 -15.54 21.22
N VAL A 32 10.16 -16.68 20.78
CA VAL A 32 9.21 -16.74 19.66
C VAL A 32 7.92 -15.99 20.00
N LEU A 33 7.42 -16.13 21.24
CA LEU A 33 6.24 -15.40 21.71
C LEU A 33 6.50 -13.89 21.80
N ALA A 34 7.65 -13.48 22.33
CA ALA A 34 8.02 -12.07 22.44
C ALA A 34 8.17 -11.41 21.06
N VAL A 35 8.82 -12.09 20.10
CA VAL A 35 8.96 -11.63 18.70
C VAL A 35 7.59 -11.50 18.02
N SER A 36 6.69 -12.45 18.27
CA SER A 36 5.32 -12.44 17.70
C SER A 36 4.51 -11.24 18.22
N LEU A 37 4.61 -10.96 19.52
CA LEU A 37 3.93 -9.83 20.15
C LEU A 37 4.49 -8.49 19.65
N LEU A 38 5.82 -8.41 19.47
CA LEU A 38 6.53 -7.26 18.94
C LEU A 38 6.18 -6.98 17.47
N LEU A 39 6.09 -8.02 16.63
CA LEU A 39 5.67 -7.89 15.24
C LEU A 39 4.19 -7.53 15.11
N ALA A 40 3.33 -8.06 15.98
CA ALA A 40 1.90 -7.71 15.99
C ALA A 40 1.68 -6.26 16.41
N SER A 41 2.34 -5.81 17.48
CA SER A 41 2.28 -4.43 17.96
C SER A 41 2.92 -3.45 16.97
N GLY A 42 4.07 -3.79 16.39
CA GLY A 42 4.72 -3.03 15.32
C GLY A 42 3.88 -2.92 14.06
N GLY A 43 3.24 -4.02 13.64
CA GLY A 43 2.30 -4.04 12.52
C GLY A 43 1.06 -3.18 12.75
N GLY A 44 0.51 -3.21 13.97
CA GLY A 44 -0.62 -2.36 14.38
C GLY A 44 -0.25 -0.88 14.39
N LEU A 45 0.91 -0.52 14.93
CA LEU A 45 1.43 0.86 14.93
C LEU A 45 1.73 1.38 13.52
N LEU A 46 2.34 0.56 12.66
CA LEU A 46 2.55 0.90 11.24
C LEU A 46 1.21 1.05 10.50
N ALA A 47 0.26 0.13 10.69
CA ALA A 47 -1.06 0.26 10.10
C ALA A 47 -1.77 1.55 10.57
N HIS A 48 -1.66 1.87 11.87
CA HIS A 48 -2.30 3.05 12.45
C HIS A 48 -1.69 4.36 11.93
N THR A 49 -0.36 4.46 11.94
CA THR A 49 0.39 5.66 11.50
C THR A 49 0.27 5.94 10.00
N PHE A 50 0.02 4.91 9.17
CA PHE A 50 -0.07 5.07 7.72
C PHE A 50 -1.51 5.11 7.16
N CYS A 51 -2.54 4.81 7.97
CA CYS A 51 -3.96 4.81 7.56
C CYS A 51 -4.72 6.11 7.89
N GLU A 52 -4.01 7.20 8.20
CA GLU A 52 -4.51 8.43 8.85
C GLU A 52 -5.72 9.15 8.22
N ASP A 53 -6.14 8.83 6.99
CA ASP A 53 -7.24 9.52 6.31
C ASP A 53 -8.39 8.58 5.89
N ARG A 54 -8.50 7.37 6.46
CA ARG A 54 -9.58 6.44 6.09
C ARG A 54 -10.67 6.40 7.18
N PRO A 55 -11.97 6.59 6.84
CA PRO A 55 -13.08 6.40 7.78
C PRO A 55 -13.13 4.96 8.33
N ASP A 56 -12.53 4.00 7.62
CA ASP A 56 -12.42 2.59 8.06
C ASP A 56 -11.09 2.27 8.76
N GLN A 57 -10.35 3.28 9.25
CA GLN A 57 -9.01 3.11 9.84
C GLN A 57 -8.98 1.99 10.88
N TRP A 58 -9.95 1.98 11.80
CA TRP A 58 -10.03 0.98 12.87
C TRP A 58 -10.14 -0.45 12.34
N ARG A 59 -11.03 -0.71 11.39
CA ARG A 59 -11.23 -2.04 10.79
C ARG A 59 -9.97 -2.50 10.05
N TRP A 60 -9.25 -1.58 9.41
CA TRP A 60 -7.99 -1.86 8.74
C TRP A 60 -6.85 -2.16 9.72
N THR A 61 -6.72 -1.40 10.80
CA THR A 61 -5.74 -1.72 11.87
C THR A 61 -6.03 -3.07 12.49
N VAL A 62 -7.30 -3.36 12.85
CA VAL A 62 -7.67 -4.65 13.45
C VAL A 62 -7.36 -5.80 12.49
N ARG A 63 -7.72 -5.69 11.21
CA ARG A 63 -7.38 -6.70 10.20
C ARG A 63 -5.86 -6.85 10.03
N ALA A 64 -5.12 -5.75 9.94
CA ALA A 64 -3.67 -5.79 9.81
C ALA A 64 -3.02 -6.47 11.01
N THR A 65 -3.45 -6.14 12.23
CA THR A 65 -2.99 -6.76 13.48
C THR A 65 -3.33 -8.25 13.53
N LEU A 66 -4.55 -8.65 13.14
CA LEU A 66 -4.94 -10.06 13.10
C LEU A 66 -4.10 -10.86 12.09
N TRP A 67 -3.87 -10.31 10.90
CA TRP A 67 -3.05 -10.96 9.88
C TRP A 67 -1.58 -11.04 10.27
N THR A 68 -1.01 -10.02 10.92
CA THR A 68 0.36 -10.08 11.43
C THR A 68 0.49 -11.06 12.59
N TRP A 69 -0.53 -11.16 13.45
CA TRP A 69 -0.57 -12.14 14.53
C TRP A 69 -0.65 -13.58 13.99
N ALA A 70 -1.54 -13.84 13.04
CA ALA A 70 -1.66 -15.13 12.37
C ALA A 70 -0.36 -15.51 11.63
N GLY A 71 0.23 -14.57 10.91
CA GLY A 71 1.52 -14.77 10.23
C GLY A 71 2.64 -15.10 11.21
N ALA A 72 2.74 -14.38 12.33
CA ALA A 72 3.73 -14.64 13.37
C ALA A 72 3.55 -16.03 14.01
N ALA A 73 2.32 -16.44 14.30
CA ALA A 73 2.02 -17.77 14.84
C ALA A 73 2.43 -18.90 13.88
N VAL A 74 2.11 -18.75 12.58
CA VAL A 74 2.50 -19.72 11.54
C VAL A 74 4.02 -19.79 11.41
N CYS A 75 4.71 -18.64 11.37
CA CYS A 75 6.16 -18.57 11.31
C CYS A 75 6.82 -19.20 12.56
N GLY A 76 6.25 -18.98 13.74
CA GLY A 76 6.74 -19.57 15.00
C GLY A 76 6.59 -21.09 15.05
N GLY A 77 5.47 -21.62 14.54
CA GLY A 77 5.28 -23.07 14.40
C GLY A 77 6.29 -23.69 13.43
N LEU A 78 6.49 -23.05 12.28
CA LEU A 78 7.41 -23.50 11.23
C LEU A 78 8.88 -23.48 11.65
N THR A 79 9.33 -22.45 12.38
CA THR A 79 10.71 -22.39 12.87
C THR A 79 11.00 -23.40 13.97
N SER A 80 10.00 -23.78 14.79
CA SER A 80 10.16 -24.83 15.80
C SER A 80 10.32 -26.23 15.18
N ALA A 81 9.56 -26.52 14.12
CA ALA A 81 9.59 -27.83 13.45
C ALA A 81 10.80 -27.98 12.51
N TRP A 82 11.25 -26.89 11.88
CA TRP A 82 12.36 -26.92 10.95
C TRP A 82 13.16 -25.61 10.99
N PRO A 83 14.21 -25.49 11.82
CA PRO A 83 14.84 -24.21 12.12
C PRO A 83 15.41 -23.47 10.90
N ARG A 84 16.07 -24.19 9.99
CA ARG A 84 16.71 -23.60 8.79
C ARG A 84 15.74 -23.43 7.63
N GLY A 85 14.84 -24.39 7.41
CA GLY A 85 13.84 -24.33 6.32
C GLY A 85 12.64 -23.44 6.64
N GLY A 86 12.20 -23.45 7.89
CA GLY A 86 11.07 -22.66 8.39
C GLY A 86 11.29 -21.16 8.29
N ALA A 87 12.53 -20.69 8.49
CA ALA A 87 12.87 -19.27 8.32
C ALA A 87 12.77 -18.82 6.85
N LEU A 88 13.26 -19.63 5.90
CA LEU A 88 13.13 -19.35 4.46
C LEU A 88 11.67 -19.40 4.01
N LEU A 89 10.91 -20.40 4.49
CA LEU A 89 9.51 -20.56 4.13
C LEU A 89 8.64 -19.44 4.70
N ALA A 90 8.92 -19.01 5.94
CA ALA A 90 8.33 -17.83 6.57
C ALA A 90 8.62 -16.55 5.76
N LEU A 91 9.87 -16.34 5.32
CA LEU A 91 10.26 -15.20 4.48
C LEU A 91 9.47 -15.21 3.16
N VAL A 92 9.38 -16.35 2.48
CA VAL A 92 8.61 -16.50 1.24
C VAL A 92 7.13 -16.23 1.48
N LEU A 93 6.53 -16.76 2.55
CA LEU A 93 5.12 -16.53 2.88
C LEU A 93 4.82 -15.05 3.14
N VAL A 94 5.70 -14.37 3.87
CA VAL A 94 5.58 -12.93 4.13
C VAL A 94 5.72 -12.12 2.83
N LEU A 95 6.69 -12.44 1.97
CA LEU A 95 6.92 -11.75 0.70
C LEU A 95 5.82 -11.99 -0.34
N THR A 96 5.22 -13.18 -0.33
CA THR A 96 4.13 -13.57 -1.25
C THR A 96 2.75 -13.18 -0.73
N CYS A 97 2.64 -12.72 0.51
CA CYS A 97 1.37 -12.31 1.08
C CYS A 97 0.75 -11.17 0.24
N PRO A 98 -0.49 -11.33 -0.25
CA PRO A 98 -1.13 -10.33 -1.12
C PRO A 98 -1.28 -8.96 -0.43
N PHE A 99 -1.33 -8.95 0.90
CA PHE A 99 -1.35 -7.72 1.69
C PHE A 99 -0.02 -6.98 1.61
N VAL A 100 1.11 -7.69 1.76
CA VAL A 100 2.47 -7.12 1.67
C VAL A 100 2.73 -6.62 0.25
N LEU A 101 2.33 -7.39 -0.77
CA LEU A 101 2.42 -6.98 -2.17
C LEU A 101 1.56 -5.74 -2.46
N GLY A 102 0.34 -5.69 -1.94
CA GLY A 102 -0.53 -4.51 -2.04
C GLY A 102 0.08 -3.27 -1.37
N TRP A 103 0.68 -3.46 -0.19
CA TRP A 103 1.34 -2.39 0.56
C TRP A 103 2.62 -1.90 -0.12
N ALA A 104 3.47 -2.82 -0.58
CA ALA A 104 4.67 -2.53 -1.36
C ALA A 104 4.32 -1.79 -2.65
N ARG A 105 3.25 -2.19 -3.34
CA ARG A 105 2.74 -1.48 -4.52
C ARG A 105 2.32 -0.04 -4.19
N VAL A 106 1.59 0.17 -3.08
CA VAL A 106 1.20 1.52 -2.65
C VAL A 106 2.41 2.38 -2.26
N LEU A 107 3.38 1.81 -1.55
CA LEU A 107 4.64 2.49 -1.20
C LEU A 107 5.45 2.85 -2.44
N MET A 108 5.62 1.91 -3.37
CA MET A 108 6.31 2.12 -4.63
C MET A 108 5.63 3.23 -5.45
N LEU A 109 4.30 3.24 -5.53
CA LEU A 109 3.54 4.30 -6.18
C LEU A 109 3.76 5.66 -5.48
N ARG A 110 3.72 5.71 -4.15
CA ARG A 110 3.99 6.95 -3.38
C ARG A 110 5.43 7.44 -3.56
N ALA A 111 6.42 6.54 -3.58
CA ALA A 111 7.82 6.87 -3.79
C ALA A 111 8.07 7.41 -5.20
N MET A 112 7.49 6.77 -6.22
CA MET A 112 7.54 7.25 -7.60
C MET A 112 6.90 8.65 -7.74
N MET A 113 5.82 8.93 -7.01
CA MET A 113 5.21 10.27 -7.02
C MET A 113 6.08 11.33 -6.37
N ARG A 114 6.88 11.01 -5.34
CA ARG A 114 7.87 11.95 -4.79
C ARG A 114 8.95 12.30 -5.80
N SER A 115 9.35 11.33 -6.64
CA SER A 115 10.23 11.56 -7.78
C SER A 115 9.57 12.32 -8.94
N SER A 116 8.24 12.45 -8.93
CA SER A 116 7.45 13.10 -10.00
C SER A 116 7.02 14.53 -9.65
N LYS A 117 7.72 15.19 -8.73
CA LYS A 117 7.45 16.58 -8.29
C LYS A 117 7.83 17.66 -9.32
N GLY A 118 8.03 17.28 -10.58
CA GLY A 118 8.24 18.23 -11.68
C GLY A 118 6.93 18.76 -12.26
N PRO A 119 6.99 19.82 -13.09
CA PRO A 119 5.86 20.26 -13.90
C PRO A 119 5.36 19.10 -14.79
N LEU A 120 4.06 19.06 -15.06
CA LEU A 120 3.42 18.02 -15.86
C LEU A 120 4.08 17.85 -17.24
N GLU A 121 4.53 18.96 -17.81
CA GLU A 121 5.19 19.06 -19.11
C GLU A 121 6.54 18.32 -19.14
N ALA A 122 7.22 18.17 -18.00
CA ALA A 122 8.49 17.46 -17.93
C ALA A 122 8.33 15.93 -17.76
N LEU A 123 7.12 15.44 -17.48
CA LEU A 123 6.88 14.01 -17.28
C LEU A 123 6.82 13.29 -18.62
N GLY A 124 7.42 12.10 -18.72
CA GLY A 124 7.27 11.26 -19.91
C GLY A 124 5.85 10.65 -20.01
N ARG A 125 5.39 10.27 -21.22
CA ARG A 125 4.06 9.67 -21.45
C ARG A 125 3.73 8.53 -20.48
N ARG A 126 4.68 7.59 -20.27
CA ARG A 126 4.50 6.47 -19.33
C ARG A 126 4.28 6.92 -17.88
N GLN A 127 4.92 8.01 -17.46
CA GLN A 127 4.77 8.56 -16.11
C GLN A 127 3.43 9.28 -15.98
N LEU A 128 3.00 10.05 -17.00
CA LEU A 128 1.67 10.67 -17.05
C LEU A 128 0.56 9.62 -16.96
N LEU A 129 0.63 8.54 -17.75
CA LEU A 129 -0.35 7.45 -17.71
C LEU A 129 -0.41 6.76 -16.34
N ARG A 130 0.74 6.46 -15.73
CA ARG A 130 0.78 5.88 -14.38
C ARG A 130 0.19 6.82 -13.33
N ARG A 131 0.48 8.12 -13.42
CA ARG A 131 -0.05 9.14 -12.51
C ARG A 131 -1.56 9.28 -12.68
N TRP A 132 -2.06 9.23 -13.91
CA TRP A 132 -3.49 9.24 -14.24
C TRP A 132 -4.23 8.00 -13.69
N GLN A 133 -3.65 6.80 -13.82
CA GLN A 133 -4.22 5.59 -13.23
C GLN A 133 -4.31 5.70 -11.71
N TRP A 134 -3.26 6.21 -11.07
CA TRP A 134 -3.25 6.39 -9.62
C TRP A 134 -4.30 7.40 -9.16
N THR A 135 -4.40 8.58 -9.78
CA THR A 135 -5.41 9.58 -9.41
C THR A 135 -6.83 9.05 -9.65
N THR A 136 -7.03 8.22 -10.68
CA THR A 136 -8.31 7.55 -10.92
C THR A 136 -8.69 6.62 -9.77
N ILE A 137 -7.76 5.75 -9.33
CA ILE A 137 -7.98 4.86 -8.18
C ILE A 137 -8.25 5.66 -6.90
N GLU A 138 -7.51 6.76 -6.67
CA GLU A 138 -7.67 7.57 -5.46
C GLU A 138 -8.99 8.36 -5.45
N VAL A 139 -9.47 8.83 -6.61
CA VAL A 139 -10.78 9.49 -6.75
C VAL A 139 -11.94 8.49 -6.57
N GLN A 140 -11.74 7.23 -6.97
CA GLN A 140 -12.74 6.17 -6.79
C GLN A 140 -12.83 5.66 -5.35
N ARG A 141 -11.81 5.90 -4.51
CA ARG A 141 -11.91 5.56 -3.09
C ARG A 141 -12.96 6.44 -2.42
N SER A 142 -13.95 5.79 -1.81
CA SER A 142 -15.02 6.42 -1.01
C SER A 142 -14.50 7.21 0.20
N THR A 143 -13.26 6.96 0.59
CA THR A 143 -12.62 7.49 1.78
C THR A 143 -11.91 8.84 1.56
N THR A 144 -11.79 9.30 0.31
CA THR A 144 -11.02 10.50 -0.01
C THR A 144 -11.83 11.76 0.35
N PRO A 145 -11.29 12.69 1.17
CA PRO A 145 -11.97 13.95 1.50
C PRO A 145 -12.36 14.74 0.25
N LEU A 146 -13.49 15.46 0.30
CA LEU A 146 -14.05 16.15 -0.87
C LEU A 146 -13.06 17.12 -1.51
N GLU A 147 -12.40 17.97 -0.72
CA GLU A 147 -11.40 18.93 -1.20
C GLU A 147 -10.25 18.24 -1.94
N ARG A 148 -9.76 17.13 -1.38
CA ARG A 148 -8.71 16.31 -2.00
C ARG A 148 -9.20 15.66 -3.28
N ARG A 149 -10.47 15.24 -3.32
CA ARG A 149 -11.08 14.66 -4.51
C ARG A 149 -11.18 15.69 -5.64
N LEU A 150 -11.57 16.93 -5.34
CA LEU A 150 -11.60 18.03 -6.31
C LEU A 150 -10.20 18.34 -6.85
N ALA A 151 -9.19 18.44 -5.97
CA ALA A 151 -7.80 18.66 -6.39
C ALA A 151 -7.29 17.53 -7.30
N LEU A 152 -7.65 16.26 -7.02
CA LEU A 152 -7.29 15.12 -7.87
C LEU A 152 -8.03 15.13 -9.21
N VAL A 153 -9.28 15.59 -9.26
CA VAL A 153 -10.03 15.76 -10.51
C VAL A 153 -9.40 16.85 -11.38
N GLU A 154 -9.02 17.98 -10.79
CA GLU A 154 -8.35 19.05 -11.52
C GLU A 154 -6.99 18.59 -12.06
N GLN A 155 -6.22 17.86 -11.25
CA GLN A 155 -4.96 17.27 -11.69
C GLN A 155 -5.17 16.24 -12.82
N ARG A 156 -6.28 15.50 -12.82
CA ARG A 156 -6.64 14.60 -13.93
C ARG A 156 -6.94 15.37 -15.20
N ARG A 157 -7.65 16.50 -15.12
CA ARG A 157 -7.92 17.37 -16.27
C ARG A 157 -6.62 17.82 -16.92
N MET A 158 -5.71 18.40 -16.13
CA MET A 158 -4.41 18.85 -16.64
C MET A 158 -3.57 17.71 -17.25
N MET A 159 -3.64 16.49 -16.71
CA MET A 159 -2.95 15.34 -17.30
C MET A 159 -3.58 14.88 -18.62
N LEU A 160 -4.89 14.98 -18.76
CA LEU A 160 -5.58 14.67 -20.02
C LEU A 160 -5.23 15.70 -21.08
N ASP A 161 -5.29 16.99 -20.75
CA ASP A 161 -4.90 18.08 -21.67
C ASP A 161 -3.46 17.89 -22.16
N GLU A 162 -2.54 17.51 -21.26
CA GLU A 162 -1.14 17.27 -21.62
C GLU A 162 -0.94 16.01 -22.48
N LEU A 163 -1.77 14.97 -22.27
CA LEU A 163 -1.73 13.76 -23.11
C LEU A 163 -2.29 14.03 -24.50
N GLU A 164 -3.40 14.77 -24.60
CA GLU A 164 -4.01 15.20 -25.85
C GLU A 164 -3.06 16.10 -26.65
N ARG A 165 -2.40 17.06 -25.99
CA ARG A 165 -1.39 17.94 -26.61
C ARG A 165 -0.25 17.15 -27.26
N ARG A 166 0.13 16.00 -26.70
CA ARG A 166 1.29 15.20 -27.16
C ARG A 166 0.95 14.18 -28.24
N ASP A 167 -0.25 13.62 -28.19
CA ASP A 167 -0.67 12.56 -29.10
C ASP A 167 -2.16 12.70 -29.43
N PRO A 168 -2.56 13.77 -30.15
CA PRO A 168 -3.96 14.05 -30.42
C PRO A 168 -4.62 12.97 -31.28
N LEU A 169 -3.85 12.35 -32.17
CA LEU A 169 -4.35 11.33 -33.10
C LEU A 169 -4.81 10.04 -32.40
N HIS A 170 -4.14 9.64 -31.31
CA HIS A 170 -4.45 8.42 -30.57
C HIS A 170 -5.11 8.70 -29.22
N PHE A 171 -5.47 9.96 -28.94
CA PHE A 171 -6.02 10.34 -27.65
C PHE A 171 -7.40 9.73 -27.44
N ASP A 172 -8.29 9.82 -28.44
CA ASP A 172 -9.66 9.29 -28.37
C ASP A 172 -9.67 7.77 -28.13
N ASP A 173 -8.88 7.02 -28.90
CA ASP A 173 -8.72 5.56 -28.76
C ASP A 173 -8.23 5.19 -27.35
N TRP A 174 -7.28 5.98 -26.82
CA TRP A 174 -6.76 5.76 -25.48
C TRP A 174 -7.79 6.09 -24.40
N VAL A 175 -8.54 7.19 -24.52
CA VAL A 175 -9.57 7.56 -23.53
C VAL A 175 -10.66 6.50 -23.46
N VAL A 176 -11.13 6.00 -24.61
CA VAL A 176 -12.15 4.95 -24.69
C VAL A 176 -11.67 3.66 -24.02
N SER A 177 -10.44 3.23 -24.30
CA SER A 177 -9.88 1.99 -23.70
C SER A 177 -9.48 2.15 -22.23
N ALA A 178 -9.21 3.36 -21.77
CA ALA A 178 -8.76 3.63 -20.40
C ALA A 178 -9.92 3.80 -19.40
N VAL A 179 -11.15 4.06 -19.85
CA VAL A 179 -12.33 4.03 -19.00
C VAL A 179 -12.71 2.55 -18.82
N PRO A 180 -12.44 1.93 -17.64
CA PRO A 180 -12.88 0.56 -17.42
C PRO A 180 -14.39 0.53 -17.61
N ASP A 181 -14.87 -0.38 -18.47
CA ASP A 181 -16.28 -0.56 -18.81
C ASP A 181 -17.14 -0.29 -17.58
N ARG A 182 -17.88 0.82 -17.60
CA ARG A 182 -18.97 0.99 -16.65
C ARG A 182 -19.85 -0.22 -16.89
N ALA A 183 -19.92 -1.10 -15.88
CA ALA A 183 -20.77 -2.28 -15.88
C ALA A 183 -22.09 -1.97 -16.61
N PRO A 184 -22.50 -2.81 -17.58
CA PRO A 184 -23.61 -2.52 -18.47
C PRO A 184 -24.75 -1.96 -17.64
N SER A 185 -25.07 -0.68 -17.89
CA SER A 185 -26.13 0.03 -17.20
C SER A 185 -27.33 -0.91 -17.11
N VAL A 186 -27.69 -1.26 -15.87
CA VAL A 186 -28.89 -2.02 -15.52
C VAL A 186 -29.99 -1.58 -16.48
N ARG A 187 -30.35 -2.47 -17.43
CA ARG A 187 -31.54 -2.29 -18.26
C ARG A 187 -32.67 -2.12 -17.25
N ARG A 188 -33.11 -0.88 -17.04
CA ARG A 188 -34.37 -0.64 -16.35
C ARG A 188 -35.41 -1.33 -17.21
N HIS A 189 -35.90 -2.46 -16.72
CA HIS A 189 -37.17 -3.00 -17.16
C HIS A 189 -38.19 -1.88 -17.03
N GLN A 190 -38.51 -1.26 -18.16
CA GLN A 190 -39.77 -0.54 -18.31
C GLN A 190 -40.82 -1.64 -18.41
N THR A 191 -41.49 -1.88 -17.30
CA THR A 191 -42.83 -2.49 -17.23
C THR A 191 -43.83 -1.37 -17.07
#